data_AF-I0YK50-F1
#
_entry.id   AF-I0YK50-F1
#
_cell.length_a   1.000
_cell.length_b   1.000
_cell.length_c   1.000
_cell.angle_alpha   90.00
_cell.angle_beta   90.00
_cell.angle_gamma   90.00
#
_symmetry.space_group_name_H-M   'P 1'
#
loop_
_entity.id
_entity.type
_entity.pdbx_description
1 polymer ?
#
loop_
_entity_poly.entity_id
_entity_poly.type
_entity_poly.pdbx_seq_one_letter_code
_entity_poly.pdbx_strand_id
1 'polypeptide(L)'
;MSAVHMGKEWQTLQYERKDWDRTHACSGRDTILRHAEPNQSVPPAYTTLNQLAYGAPSAQHPQVQKLLWTGHKENELRMPAAEGRCDLVRAKRQAWEHDVANSPWLTSSRLAADAAAMGGAGAACKRQGCRPAAEGGQPAQIGRKAVGDCAQLFDKTWIQIGLRK
;
A
#
# COMPACT_ATOMS: atom_id res chain seq x y z
N MET A 1 -76.67 15.11 47.13
CA MET A 1 -75.49 15.33 48.00
C MET A 1 -74.31 14.60 47.40
N SER A 2 -73.13 15.24 47.47
CA SER A 2 -71.80 14.82 46.99
C SER A 2 -71.52 14.96 45.48
N ALA A 3 -71.13 16.17 45.09
CA ALA A 3 -70.26 16.39 43.93
C ALA A 3 -68.80 16.26 44.39
N VAL A 4 -68.09 15.28 43.84
CA VAL A 4 -66.68 14.99 44.13
C VAL A 4 -65.80 16.04 43.45
N HIS A 5 -65.10 16.84 44.25
CA HIS A 5 -64.04 17.74 43.81
C HIS A 5 -62.80 16.92 43.44
N MET A 6 -62.50 16.78 42.15
CA MET A 6 -61.18 16.32 41.69
C MET A 6 -60.29 17.53 41.43
N GLY A 7 -59.35 17.77 42.34
CA GLY A 7 -58.28 18.74 42.20
C GLY A 7 -57.38 18.36 41.02
N LYS A 8 -57.22 19.30 40.07
CA LYS A 8 -56.29 19.18 38.95
C LYS A 8 -54.88 19.53 39.42
N GLU A 9 -54.00 18.54 39.48
CA GLU A 9 -52.56 18.76 39.59
C GLU A 9 -52.02 19.33 38.27
N TRP A 10 -51.34 20.47 38.36
CA TRP A 10 -50.67 21.11 37.24
C TRP A 10 -49.33 20.42 36.98
N GLN A 11 -49.28 19.49 36.03
CA GLN A 11 -48.01 19.06 35.45
C GLN A 11 -47.46 20.19 34.58
N THR A 12 -46.38 20.81 35.06
CA THR A 12 -45.56 21.75 34.29
C THR A 12 -44.90 20.98 33.16
N LEU A 13 -45.46 21.09 31.96
CA LEU A 13 -44.81 20.66 30.72
C LEU A 13 -43.55 21.52 30.53
N GLN A 14 -42.39 20.98 30.91
CA GLN A 14 -41.11 21.54 30.49
C GLN A 14 -41.02 21.42 28.97
N TYR A 15 -41.22 22.55 28.29
CA TYR A 15 -41.07 22.66 26.85
C TYR A 15 -39.57 22.71 26.54
N GLU A 16 -38.91 21.56 26.47
CA GLU A 16 -37.55 21.48 25.91
C GLU A 16 -37.65 21.84 24.42
N ARG A 17 -37.31 23.09 24.08
CA ARG A 17 -37.13 23.52 22.69
C ARG A 17 -35.96 22.75 22.07
N LYS A 18 -36.28 21.60 21.46
CA LYS A 18 -35.35 20.75 20.71
C LYS A 18 -35.09 21.25 19.28
N ASP A 19 -35.55 22.46 18.98
CA ASP A 19 -35.63 23.01 17.62
C ASP A 19 -34.37 23.78 17.20
N TRP A 20 -33.44 24.06 18.13
CA TRP A 20 -32.24 24.85 17.85
C TRP A 20 -30.97 24.03 17.56
N ASP A 21 -30.91 22.77 17.97
CA ASP A 21 -29.76 21.89 17.73
C ASP A 21 -29.83 21.13 16.40
N ARG A 22 -30.89 21.36 15.62
CA ARG A 22 -30.90 20.96 14.22
C ARG A 22 -29.97 21.91 13.48
N THR A 23 -28.69 21.53 13.46
CA THR A 23 -27.74 21.93 12.42
C THR A 23 -28.51 21.96 11.10
N HIS A 24 -28.79 23.17 10.61
CA HIS A 24 -29.26 23.34 9.26
C HIS A 24 -28.23 22.63 8.41
N ALA A 25 -28.62 21.54 7.76
CA ALA A 25 -27.75 20.80 6.89
C ALA A 25 -27.39 21.74 5.74
N CYS A 26 -26.32 22.52 5.92
CA CYS A 26 -25.72 23.28 4.86
C CYS A 26 -25.45 22.28 3.75
N SER A 27 -25.96 22.55 2.55
CA SER A 27 -25.63 21.79 1.36
C SER A 27 -24.11 21.64 1.31
N GLY A 28 -23.64 20.40 1.15
CA GLY A 28 -22.21 20.09 1.21
C GLY A 28 -21.44 21.03 0.29
N ARG A 29 -20.31 21.57 0.76
CA ARG A 29 -19.49 22.58 0.06
C ARG A 29 -19.22 22.21 -1.42
N ASP A 30 -19.16 20.91 -1.69
CA ASP A 30 -18.95 20.34 -3.01
C ASP A 30 -20.08 20.65 -4.00
N THR A 31 -21.32 20.89 -3.57
CA THR A 31 -22.42 21.21 -4.50
C THR A 31 -22.32 22.62 -5.09
N ILE A 32 -21.62 23.54 -4.42
CA ILE A 32 -21.51 24.95 -4.84
C ILE A 32 -20.43 25.12 -5.92
N LEU A 33 -19.33 24.37 -5.82
CA LEU A 33 -18.16 24.50 -6.70
C LEU A 33 -18.12 23.46 -7.82
N ARG A 34 -19.13 22.58 -7.89
CA ARG A 34 -19.16 21.47 -8.82
C ARG A 34 -19.72 21.88 -10.18
N HIS A 35 -18.94 21.61 -11.22
CA HIS A 35 -19.31 21.79 -12.62
C HIS A 35 -19.65 20.44 -13.29
N ALA A 36 -20.67 19.75 -12.79
CA ALA A 36 -21.17 18.52 -13.39
C ALA A 36 -22.66 18.36 -13.09
N GLU A 37 -23.36 17.53 -13.88
CA GLU A 37 -24.76 17.23 -13.64
C GLU A 37 -24.97 16.73 -12.21
N PRO A 38 -26.04 17.16 -11.50
CA PRO A 38 -26.26 16.81 -10.09
C PRO A 38 -26.28 15.31 -9.79
N ASN A 39 -26.75 14.51 -10.76
CA ASN A 39 -26.94 13.06 -10.61
C ASN A 39 -25.74 12.23 -11.05
N GLN A 40 -24.71 12.84 -11.64
CA GLN A 40 -23.50 12.12 -12.04
C GLN A 40 -22.51 12.06 -10.86
N SER A 41 -21.45 11.26 -10.95
CA SER A 41 -20.27 11.49 -10.11
C SER A 41 -19.33 12.43 -10.87
N VAL A 42 -18.65 13.34 -10.18
CA VAL A 42 -17.60 14.13 -10.84
C VAL A 42 -16.44 13.19 -11.10
N PRO A 43 -16.03 12.95 -12.36
CA PRO A 43 -14.87 12.11 -12.62
C PRO A 43 -13.64 12.83 -12.06
N PRO A 44 -12.91 12.22 -11.12
CA PRO A 44 -11.75 12.87 -10.55
C PRO A 44 -10.57 12.83 -11.52
N ALA A 45 -9.92 13.98 -11.71
CA ALA A 45 -8.71 14.10 -12.51
C ALA A 45 -7.46 13.87 -11.64
N TYR A 46 -7.13 12.61 -11.36
CA TYR A 46 -5.96 12.24 -10.55
C TYR A 46 -4.66 12.02 -11.35
N THR A 47 -4.70 12.25 -12.66
CA THR A 47 -3.56 11.99 -13.55
C THR A 47 -2.93 13.28 -14.04
N THR A 48 -1.61 13.31 -14.02
CA THR A 48 -0.83 14.45 -14.51
C THR A 48 -0.49 14.30 -15.99
N LEU A 49 -0.27 15.42 -16.68
CA LEU A 49 0.15 15.40 -18.09
C LEU A 49 1.43 14.59 -18.31
N ASN A 50 2.37 14.63 -17.35
CA ASN A 50 3.60 13.86 -17.41
C ASN A 50 3.32 12.35 -17.42
N GLN A 51 2.42 11.89 -16.54
CA GLN A 51 2.00 10.48 -16.50
C GLN A 51 1.29 10.05 -17.79
N LEU A 52 0.53 10.92 -18.44
CA LEU A 52 -0.15 10.61 -19.70
C LEU A 52 0.79 10.63 -20.91
N ALA A 53 1.72 11.59 -20.97
CA ALA A 53 2.61 11.79 -22.11
C ALA A 53 3.82 10.86 -22.11
N TYR A 54 4.37 10.57 -20.92
CA TYR A 54 5.62 9.81 -20.75
C TYR A 54 5.43 8.55 -19.89
N GLY A 55 4.18 8.19 -19.59
CA GLY A 55 3.84 6.96 -18.86
C GLY A 55 4.04 5.70 -19.69
N ALA A 56 3.32 4.64 -19.30
CA ALA A 56 3.37 3.38 -20.05
C ALA A 56 2.95 3.65 -21.50
N PRO A 57 3.67 3.11 -22.50
CA PRO A 57 3.35 3.36 -23.89
C PRO A 57 1.97 2.76 -24.20
N SER A 58 0.93 3.59 -24.15
CA SER A 58 -0.32 3.30 -24.81
C SER A 58 -0.02 3.07 -26.29
N ALA A 59 -0.54 1.98 -26.86
CA ALA A 59 -0.34 1.61 -28.27
C ALA A 59 -0.77 2.70 -29.26
N GLN A 60 -1.54 3.68 -28.78
CA GLN A 60 -1.85 4.92 -29.47
C GLN A 60 -1.18 6.01 -28.64
N HIS A 61 -0.07 6.58 -29.10
CA HIS A 61 0.52 7.76 -28.49
C HIS A 61 -0.16 9.00 -29.08
N PRO A 62 -1.27 9.51 -28.49
CA PRO A 62 -1.81 10.78 -28.95
C PRO A 62 -0.77 11.88 -28.71
N GLN A 63 -0.69 12.83 -29.64
CA GLN A 63 0.09 14.06 -29.44
C GLN A 63 -0.29 14.70 -28.10
N VAL A 64 0.69 15.26 -27.37
CA VAL A 64 0.50 15.85 -26.03
C VAL A 64 -0.67 16.84 -25.98
N GLN A 65 -0.90 17.60 -27.06
CA GLN A 65 -2.02 18.53 -27.18
C GLN A 65 -3.42 17.89 -27.04
N LYS A 66 -3.57 16.61 -27.40
CA LYS A 66 -4.84 15.87 -27.28
C LYS A 66 -5.14 15.41 -25.86
N LEU A 67 -4.18 15.57 -24.94
CA LEU A 67 -4.31 15.25 -23.52
C LEU A 67 -4.74 16.46 -22.68
N LEU A 68 -4.96 17.62 -23.32
CA LEU A 68 -5.33 18.87 -22.67
C LEU A 68 -6.82 19.17 -22.86
N TRP A 69 -7.43 19.81 -21.86
CA TRP A 69 -8.75 20.41 -22.00
C TRP A 69 -8.66 21.60 -22.97
N THR A 70 -9.37 21.50 -24.10
CA THR A 70 -9.34 22.50 -25.17
C THR A 70 -10.67 23.23 -25.37
N GLY A 71 -11.72 22.84 -24.64
CA GLY A 71 -13.09 23.35 -24.86
C GLY A 71 -13.78 22.73 -26.08
N HIS A 72 -13.10 21.84 -26.82
CA HIS A 72 -13.66 21.14 -27.95
C HIS A 72 -14.15 19.75 -27.55
N LYS A 73 -15.47 19.54 -27.60
CA LYS A 73 -16.14 18.32 -27.11
C LYS A 73 -15.54 17.02 -27.65
N GLU A 74 -15.11 16.98 -28.91
CA GLU A 74 -14.52 15.78 -29.51
C GLU A 74 -13.18 15.37 -28.87
N ASN A 75 -12.38 16.35 -28.43
CA ASN A 75 -11.12 16.08 -27.74
C ASN A 75 -11.37 15.66 -26.30
N GLU A 76 -12.34 16.29 -25.64
CA GLU A 76 -12.71 16.02 -24.25
C GLU A 76 -13.29 14.62 -24.05
N LEU A 77 -14.09 14.11 -25.00
CA LEU A 77 -14.60 12.74 -24.98
C LEU A 77 -13.51 11.68 -25.10
N ARG A 78 -12.35 12.05 -25.66
CA ARG A 78 -11.20 11.15 -25.87
C ARG A 78 -10.14 11.32 -24.80
N MET A 79 -10.35 12.22 -23.84
CA MET A 79 -9.37 12.47 -22.80
C MET A 79 -9.29 11.23 -21.91
N PRO A 80 -8.08 10.65 -21.70
CA PRO A 80 -7.94 9.45 -20.90
C PRO A 80 -8.42 9.71 -19.46
N ALA A 81 -9.25 8.79 -18.97
CA ALA A 81 -9.63 8.76 -17.56
C ALA A 81 -8.43 8.37 -16.71
N ALA A 82 -8.48 8.72 -15.41
CA ALA A 82 -7.35 8.50 -14.53
C ALA A 82 -6.96 7.01 -14.45
N GLU A 83 -5.72 6.68 -14.82
CA GLU A 83 -5.18 5.34 -14.62
C GLU A 83 -4.81 5.15 -13.14
N GLY A 84 -5.46 4.21 -12.48
CA GLY A 84 -5.23 3.91 -11.07
C GLY A 84 -3.90 3.20 -10.82
N ARG A 85 -2.81 3.96 -10.66
CA ARG A 85 -1.56 3.41 -10.10
C ARG A 85 -1.66 3.35 -8.58
N CYS A 86 -1.74 2.12 -8.05
CA CYS A 86 -1.96 1.88 -6.63
C CYS A 86 -0.71 1.35 -5.90
N ASP A 87 0.47 1.36 -6.53
CA ASP A 87 1.69 0.73 -5.97
C ASP A 87 2.13 1.37 -4.65
N LEU A 88 2.14 2.71 -4.59
CA LEU A 88 2.48 3.43 -3.37
C LEU A 88 1.46 3.16 -2.26
N VAL A 89 0.17 3.14 -2.61
CA VAL A 89 -0.92 2.84 -1.67
C VAL A 89 -0.76 1.42 -1.12
N ARG A 90 -0.43 0.45 -1.98
CA ARG A 90 -0.17 -0.93 -1.57
C ARG A 90 1.04 -1.03 -0.65
N ALA A 91 2.16 -0.40 -1.01
CA ALA A 91 3.37 -0.42 -0.19
C ALA A 91 3.15 0.25 1.18
N LYS A 92 2.44 1.39 1.23
CA LYS A 92 2.12 2.07 2.49
C LYS A 92 1.12 1.30 3.33
N ARG A 93 0.11 0.69 2.71
CA ARG A 93 -0.82 -0.19 3.41
C ARG A 93 -0.10 -1.35 4.08
N GLN A 94 0.79 -2.03 3.37
CA GLN A 94 1.60 -3.12 3.94
C GLN A 94 2.48 -2.65 5.10
N ALA A 95 3.07 -1.46 5.00
CA ALA A 95 3.85 -0.88 6.10
C ALA A 95 2.98 -0.61 7.34
N TRP A 96 1.78 -0.03 7.16
CA TRP A 96 0.86 0.21 8.27
C TRP A 96 0.32 -1.07 8.90
N GLU A 97 0.04 -2.09 8.08
CA GLU A 97 -0.36 -3.42 8.57
C GLU A 97 0.77 -4.05 9.42
N HIS A 98 2.02 -3.91 8.99
CA HIS A 98 3.17 -4.37 9.75
C HIS A 98 3.34 -3.62 11.08
N ASP A 99 3.15 -2.30 11.08
CA ASP A 99 3.24 -1.49 12.31
C ASP A 99 2.17 -1.86 13.34
N VAL A 100 0.95 -2.16 12.90
CA VAL A 100 -0.14 -2.61 13.77
C VAL A 100 0.14 -4.01 14.35
N ALA A 101 0.79 -4.88 13.57
CA ALA A 101 1.11 -6.25 13.98
C ALA A 101 2.37 -6.38 14.86
N ASN A 102 3.11 -5.29 15.11
CA ASN A 102 4.33 -5.33 15.91
C ASN A 102 4.04 -5.62 17.39
N SER A 103 4.59 -6.72 17.89
CA SER A 103 4.49 -7.08 19.31
C SER A 103 5.51 -6.29 20.14
N PRO A 104 5.11 -5.65 21.26
CA PRO A 104 6.02 -4.90 22.12
C PRO A 104 7.06 -5.77 22.84
N TRP A 105 6.89 -7.09 22.81
CA TRP A 105 7.77 -8.05 23.48
C TRP A 105 8.83 -8.65 22.57
N LEU A 106 8.82 -8.31 21.27
CA LEU A 106 9.81 -8.78 20.31
C LEU A 106 10.90 -7.74 20.14
N THR A 107 12.15 -8.13 20.39
CA THR A 107 13.30 -7.28 20.12
C THR A 107 13.61 -7.29 18.62
N SER A 108 14.08 -6.15 18.11
CA SER A 108 14.48 -6.01 16.70
C SER A 108 15.58 -7.01 16.31
N SER A 109 16.49 -7.33 17.23
CA SER A 109 17.56 -8.31 17.03
C SER A 109 17.04 -9.73 16.81
N ARG A 110 16.05 -10.16 17.61
CA ARG A 110 15.43 -11.47 17.46
C ARG A 110 14.62 -11.55 16.17
N LEU A 111 13.82 -10.52 15.88
CA LEU A 111 12.98 -10.47 14.67
C LEU A 111 13.83 -10.53 13.39
N ALA A 112 14.96 -9.81 13.37
CA ALA A 112 15.90 -9.86 12.25
C ALA A 112 16.56 -11.24 12.10
N ALA A 113 16.96 -11.87 13.20
CA ALA A 113 17.56 -13.21 13.17
C ALA A 113 16.58 -14.28 12.68
N ASP A 114 15.34 -14.25 13.19
CA ASP A 114 14.28 -15.18 12.81
C ASP A 114 13.90 -15.00 11.33
N ALA A 115 13.76 -13.76 10.85
CA ALA A 115 13.49 -13.47 9.44
C ALA A 115 14.62 -13.97 8.52
N ALA A 116 15.88 -13.76 8.89
CA ALA A 116 17.03 -14.24 8.14
C ALA A 116 17.11 -15.78 8.13
N ALA A 117 16.83 -16.43 9.26
CA ALA A 117 16.82 -17.89 9.37
C ALA A 117 15.72 -18.52 8.50
N MET A 118 14.51 -17.95 8.52
CA MET A 118 13.39 -18.43 7.70
C MET A 118 13.62 -18.21 6.20
N GLY A 119 14.18 -17.06 5.81
CA GLY A 119 14.55 -16.78 4.41
C GLY A 119 15.63 -17.73 3.89
N GLY A 120 16.58 -18.12 4.74
CA GLY A 120 17.61 -19.10 4.41
C GLY A 120 17.11 -20.55 4.39
N ALA A 121 16.11 -20.90 5.20
CA ALA A 121 15.59 -22.26 5.31
C ALA A 121 14.79 -22.71 4.07
N GLY A 122 14.02 -21.80 3.46
CA GLY A 122 13.19 -22.10 2.28
C GLY A 122 13.97 -22.32 0.98
N ALA A 123 15.20 -21.80 0.90
CA ALA A 123 16.07 -21.92 -0.26
C ALA A 123 17.54 -22.06 0.18
N ALA A 124 17.81 -23.04 1.04
CA ALA A 124 19.14 -23.29 1.57
C ALA A 124 20.12 -23.63 0.43
N CYS A 125 20.83 -22.62 -0.05
CA CYS A 125 21.81 -22.74 -1.13
C CYS A 125 23.15 -22.20 -0.63
N LYS A 126 24.12 -23.10 -0.48
CA LYS A 126 25.50 -22.73 -0.21
C LYS A 126 26.06 -22.08 -1.47
N ARG A 127 26.26 -20.76 -1.44
CA ARG A 127 26.92 -20.03 -2.53
C ARG A 127 28.33 -20.59 -2.71
N GLN A 128 28.63 -21.09 -3.91
CA GLN A 128 29.99 -21.48 -4.27
C GLN A 128 30.81 -20.22 -4.58
N GLY A 129 32.10 -20.24 -4.27
CA GLY A 129 32.99 -19.15 -4.62
C GLY A 129 33.08 -19.00 -6.14
N CYS A 130 32.58 -17.88 -6.67
CA CYS A 130 32.74 -17.54 -8.07
C CYS A 130 34.19 -17.12 -8.33
N ARG A 131 34.86 -17.75 -9.30
CA ARG A 131 36.22 -17.37 -9.70
C ARG A 131 36.13 -16.44 -10.91
N PRO A 132 36.85 -15.31 -10.93
CA PRO A 132 36.92 -14.49 -12.13
C PRO A 132 37.58 -15.28 -13.26
N ALA A 133 37.08 -15.09 -14.49
CA ALA A 133 37.69 -15.69 -15.67
C ALA A 133 39.06 -15.04 -15.93
N ALA A 134 40.10 -15.85 -16.13
CA ALA A 134 41.40 -15.35 -16.56
C ALA A 134 41.43 -15.22 -18.09
N GLU A 135 42.00 -14.14 -18.61
CA GLU A 135 42.05 -13.86 -20.06
C GLU A 135 42.82 -14.92 -20.87
N GLY A 136 43.69 -15.71 -20.23
CA GLY A 136 44.55 -16.70 -20.89
C GLY A 136 43.94 -18.10 -21.06
N GLY A 137 42.64 -18.30 -20.82
CA GLY A 137 42.00 -19.62 -20.92
C GLY A 137 42.42 -20.65 -19.86
N GLN A 138 43.34 -20.28 -18.96
CA GLN A 138 43.73 -21.09 -17.81
C GLN A 138 42.78 -20.86 -16.64
N PRO A 139 42.40 -21.90 -15.88
CA PRO A 139 41.57 -21.72 -14.69
C PRO A 139 42.30 -20.88 -13.65
N ALA A 140 41.60 -19.93 -13.01
CA ALA A 140 42.17 -19.07 -11.99
C ALA A 140 42.80 -19.88 -10.85
N GLN A 141 44.12 -19.71 -10.64
CA GLN A 141 44.87 -20.34 -9.57
C GLN A 141 44.65 -19.59 -8.25
N ILE A 142 44.20 -20.31 -7.23
CA ILE A 142 44.00 -19.76 -5.89
C ILE A 142 45.28 -19.98 -5.08
N GLY A 143 45.92 -18.89 -4.62
CA GLY A 143 47.17 -18.94 -3.87
C GLY A 143 47.07 -19.51 -2.45
N ARG A 144 45.88 -19.52 -1.83
CA ARG A 144 45.63 -20.11 -0.50
C ARG A 144 44.23 -20.74 -0.44
N LYS A 145 44.14 -22.01 -0.04
CA LYS A 145 42.87 -22.67 0.28
C LYS A 145 42.60 -22.52 1.78
N ALA A 146 41.35 -22.34 2.17
CA ALA A 146 40.99 -22.40 3.59
C ALA A 146 41.29 -23.82 4.11
N VAL A 147 42.09 -23.92 5.18
CA VAL A 147 42.41 -25.18 5.87
C VAL A 147 42.04 -25.01 7.34
N GLY A 148 41.35 -25.98 7.91
CA GLY A 148 40.95 -26.00 9.31
C GLY A 148 39.80 -26.97 9.56
N ASP A 149 39.59 -27.35 10.83
CA ASP A 149 38.59 -28.35 11.24
C ASP A 149 37.18 -28.02 10.74
N CYS A 150 36.85 -26.73 10.68
CA CYS A 150 35.57 -26.24 10.18
C CYS A 150 35.37 -26.54 8.68
N ALA A 151 36.42 -26.40 7.85
CA ALA A 151 36.36 -26.72 6.42
C ALA A 151 36.21 -28.24 6.19
N GLN A 152 36.95 -29.03 6.97
CA GLN A 152 36.86 -30.50 6.91
C GLN A 152 35.52 -31.03 7.43
N LEU A 153 34.87 -30.32 8.35
CA LEU A 153 33.58 -30.72 8.91
C LEU A 153 32.51 -30.76 7.81
N PHE A 154 32.41 -29.71 6.98
CA PHE A 154 31.41 -29.60 5.90
C PHE A 154 31.65 -30.54 4.72
N ASP A 155 32.85 -31.12 4.61
CA ASP A 155 33.18 -32.14 3.61
C ASP A 155 32.84 -33.56 4.08
N LYS A 156 32.43 -33.74 5.34
CA LYS A 156 31.99 -35.04 5.85
C LYS A 156 30.64 -35.42 5.25
N THR A 157 30.57 -36.64 4.73
CA THR A 157 29.39 -37.22 4.07
C THR A 157 28.12 -37.14 4.92
N TRP A 158 28.21 -37.28 6.23
CA TRP A 158 27.04 -37.20 7.12
C TRP A 158 26.47 -35.77 7.28
N ILE A 159 27.25 -34.71 7.03
CA ILE A 159 26.74 -33.34 6.93
C ILE A 159 26.07 -33.14 5.57
N GLN A 160 26.69 -33.65 4.50
CA GLN A 160 26.16 -33.54 3.13
C GLN A 160 24.82 -34.28 2.96
N ILE A 161 24.66 -35.42 3.64
CA ILE A 161 23.44 -36.25 3.61
C ILE A 161 22.43 -35.81 4.70
N GLY A 162 22.77 -34.81 5.54
CA GLY A 162 21.86 -34.22 6.52
C GLY A 162 21.51 -35.12 7.72
N LEU A 163 22.34 -36.12 8.03
CA LEU A 163 22.07 -37.14 9.05
C LEU A 163 22.41 -36.70 10.48
N ARG A 164 23.12 -35.59 10.65
CA ARG A 164 23.29 -34.92 11.94
C ARG A 164 23.14 -33.41 11.76
N LYS A 165 22.19 -32.83 12.51
CA LYS A 165 22.01 -31.39 12.67
C LYS A 165 22.87 -30.90 13.81
#